data_AF-A0A1V5GU10-F1
#
_entry.id   AF-A0A1V5GU10-F1
#
_cell.length_a   1.000
_cell.length_b   1.000
_cell.length_c   1.000
_cell.angle_alpha   90.00
_cell.angle_beta   90.00
_cell.angle_gamma   90.00
#
_symmetry.space_group_name_H-M   'P 1'
#
loop_
_entity.id
_entity.type
_entity.pdbx_description
1 polymer ?
#
loop_
_entity_poly.entity_id
_entity_poly.type
_entity_poly.pdbx_seq_one_letter_code
_entity_poly.pdbx_strand_id
1 'polypeptide(L)'
;MKSHEALQMVQQLSHAALQNQRVELSDVIKIMRSESIQEAEELLKTAETERIQREQAMQQQEMQAKAESEEKERQFKREEWDFEMAKMEREEELKTERELQKQAILSLGFNEDKDLDKDGKPDVLEVYKAGVDADIKQRKQALEENKFQHQKSQDKEKNKLEKEKNSIAKAKNSQLKSRTSK
;
A
#
# COMPACT_ATOMS: atom_id res chain seq x y z
N MET A 1 -54.83 -6.45 38.46
CA MET A 1 -55.49 -6.66 37.15
C MET A 1 -54.82 -5.86 36.04
N LYS A 2 -54.72 -4.52 36.12
CA LYS A 2 -54.08 -3.69 35.08
C LYS A 2 -52.67 -4.13 34.66
N SER A 3 -51.84 -4.61 35.59
CA SER A 3 -50.48 -5.02 35.25
C SER A 3 -50.39 -6.32 34.43
N HIS A 4 -51.39 -7.19 34.53
CA HIS A 4 -51.40 -8.45 33.80
C HIS A 4 -51.89 -8.25 32.36
N GLU A 5 -52.90 -7.38 32.17
CA GLU A 5 -53.35 -6.95 30.83
C GLU A 5 -52.27 -6.21 30.07
N ALA A 6 -51.53 -5.29 30.72
CA ALA A 6 -50.45 -4.57 30.06
C ALA A 6 -49.31 -5.51 29.65
N LEU A 7 -49.00 -6.54 30.44
CA LEU A 7 -47.98 -7.53 30.09
C LEU A 7 -48.42 -8.41 28.90
N GLN A 8 -49.70 -8.83 28.85
CA GLN A 8 -50.26 -9.50 27.66
C GLN A 8 -50.24 -8.60 26.42
N MET A 9 -50.50 -7.31 26.57
CA MET A 9 -50.47 -6.35 25.47
C MET A 9 -49.03 -6.14 24.95
N VAL A 10 -48.05 -6.06 25.85
CA VAL A 10 -46.61 -6.02 25.51
C VAL A 10 -46.19 -7.31 24.80
N GLN A 11 -46.68 -8.48 25.20
CA GLN A 11 -46.42 -9.75 24.51
C GLN A 11 -46.98 -9.77 23.08
N GLN A 12 -48.23 -9.32 22.89
CA GLN A 12 -48.83 -9.21 21.55
C GLN A 12 -48.09 -8.22 20.66
N LEU A 13 -47.74 -7.05 21.20
CA LEU A 13 -46.97 -6.04 20.47
C LEU A 13 -45.57 -6.54 20.13
N SER A 14 -44.94 -7.29 21.03
CA SER A 14 -43.63 -7.92 20.78
C SER A 14 -43.71 -8.97 19.67
N HIS A 15 -44.79 -9.76 19.62
CA HIS A 15 -45.02 -10.73 18.54
C HIS A 15 -45.23 -10.04 17.18
N ALA A 16 -46.01 -8.96 17.14
CA ALA A 16 -46.21 -8.16 15.94
C ALA A 16 -44.93 -7.43 15.49
N ALA A 17 -44.12 -6.95 16.44
CA ALA A 17 -42.85 -6.29 16.16
C ALA A 17 -41.79 -7.27 15.60
N LEU A 18 -41.82 -8.53 16.06
CA LEU A 18 -41.03 -9.63 15.50
C LEU A 18 -41.39 -9.91 14.05
N GLN A 19 -42.68 -9.97 13.74
CA GLN A 19 -43.15 -10.20 12.37
C GLN A 19 -42.72 -9.07 11.41
N ASN A 20 -42.57 -7.85 11.93
CA ASN A 20 -42.09 -6.69 11.19
C ASN A 20 -40.57 -6.49 11.24
N GLN A 21 -39.81 -7.46 11.78
CA GLN A 21 -38.34 -7.43 11.94
C GLN A 21 -37.81 -6.21 12.72
N ARG A 22 -38.67 -5.51 13.48
CA ARG A 22 -38.27 -4.29 14.21
C ARG A 22 -37.60 -4.60 15.55
N VAL A 23 -37.78 -5.82 16.05
CA VAL A 23 -37.27 -6.29 17.34
C VAL A 23 -36.68 -7.69 17.16
N GLU A 24 -35.51 -7.89 17.75
CA GLU A 24 -34.83 -9.18 17.76
C GLU A 24 -35.57 -10.20 18.62
N LEU A 25 -35.57 -11.46 18.17
CA LEU A 25 -36.23 -12.57 18.87
C LEU A 25 -35.69 -12.73 20.30
N SER A 26 -34.40 -12.44 20.51
CA SER A 26 -33.76 -12.45 21.83
C SER A 26 -34.36 -11.43 22.79
N ASP A 27 -34.72 -10.25 22.31
CA ASP A 27 -35.21 -9.17 23.16
C ASP A 27 -36.69 -9.37 23.49
N VAL A 28 -37.46 -9.93 22.55
CA VAL A 28 -38.82 -10.41 22.85
C VAL A 28 -38.82 -11.49 23.93
N ILE A 29 -37.89 -12.45 23.89
CA ILE A 29 -37.80 -13.49 24.92
C ILE A 29 -37.44 -12.90 26.30
N LYS A 30 -36.57 -11.87 26.35
CA LYS A 30 -36.25 -11.16 27.60
C LYS A 30 -37.48 -10.45 28.17
N ILE A 31 -38.26 -9.78 27.32
CA ILE A 31 -39.51 -9.09 27.70
C ILE A 31 -40.59 -10.09 28.13
N MET A 32 -40.67 -11.26 27.51
CA MET A 32 -41.62 -12.31 27.91
C MET A 32 -41.28 -12.94 29.27
N ARG A 33 -40.01 -12.86 29.69
CA ARG A 33 -39.51 -13.41 30.96
C ARG A 33 -39.52 -12.40 32.11
N SER A 34 -39.70 -11.10 31.85
CA SER A 34 -39.73 -10.09 32.91
C SER A 34 -40.99 -10.25 33.76
N GLU A 35 -40.83 -10.13 35.08
CA GLU A 35 -41.91 -10.34 36.05
C GLU A 35 -42.69 -9.03 36.32
N SER A 36 -42.14 -7.89 35.89
CA SER A 36 -42.74 -6.56 36.09
C SER A 36 -42.75 -5.73 34.81
N ILE A 37 -43.72 -4.82 34.71
CA ILE A 37 -43.85 -3.90 33.57
C ILE A 37 -42.68 -2.92 33.53
N GLN A 38 -42.22 -2.45 34.69
CA GLN A 38 -41.10 -1.52 34.75
C GLN A 38 -39.82 -2.14 34.17
N GLU A 39 -39.56 -3.42 34.48
CA GLU A 39 -38.43 -4.17 33.95
C GLU A 39 -38.58 -4.39 32.43
N ALA A 40 -39.79 -4.72 31.95
CA ALA A 40 -40.07 -4.84 30.52
C ALA A 40 -39.82 -3.54 29.74
N GLU A 41 -40.21 -2.38 30.30
CA GLU A 41 -39.99 -1.07 29.69
C GLU A 41 -38.50 -0.69 29.62
N GLU A 42 -37.74 -0.99 30.69
CA GLU A 42 -36.31 -0.69 30.74
C GLU A 42 -35.52 -1.58 29.78
N LEU A 43 -35.90 -2.86 29.66
CA LEU A 43 -35.35 -3.78 28.67
C LEU A 43 -35.68 -3.33 27.24
N LEU A 44 -36.90 -2.86 26.98
CA LEU A 44 -37.29 -2.32 25.68
C LEU A 44 -36.48 -1.08 25.29
N LYS A 45 -36.30 -0.12 26.21
CA LYS A 45 -35.47 1.08 25.97
C LYS A 45 -34.02 0.72 25.68
N THR A 46 -33.47 -0.25 26.40
CA THR A 46 -32.09 -0.70 26.21
C THR A 46 -31.93 -1.35 24.83
N ALA A 47 -32.84 -2.27 24.47
CA ALA A 47 -32.84 -2.92 23.16
C ALA A 47 -33.00 -1.91 22.00
N GLU A 48 -33.85 -0.90 22.15
CA GLU A 48 -34.03 0.15 21.15
C GLU A 48 -32.77 1.02 21.00
N THR A 49 -32.11 1.35 22.11
CA THR A 49 -30.85 2.10 22.12
C THR A 49 -29.73 1.31 21.45
N GLU A 50 -29.59 0.02 21.78
CA GLU A 50 -28.61 -0.88 21.15
C GLU A 50 -28.86 -1.06 19.65
N ARG A 51 -30.13 -1.08 19.22
CA ARG A 51 -30.47 -1.12 17.79
C ARG A 51 -30.00 0.16 17.09
N ILE A 52 -30.36 1.33 17.64
CA ILE A 52 -29.97 2.63 17.06
C ILE A 52 -28.44 2.75 16.99
N GLN A 53 -27.72 2.32 18.02
CA GLN A 53 -26.25 2.33 18.03
C GLN A 53 -25.67 1.39 16.97
N ARG A 54 -26.19 0.17 16.82
CA ARG A 54 -25.75 -0.76 15.77
C ARG A 54 -26.04 -0.24 14.37
N GLU A 55 -27.20 0.38 14.18
CA GLU A 55 -27.61 0.96 12.90
C GLU A 55 -26.71 2.15 12.53
N GLN A 56 -26.43 3.05 13.49
CA GLN A 56 -25.44 4.12 13.31
C GLN A 56 -24.04 3.58 13.03
N ALA A 57 -23.58 2.56 13.76
CA ALA A 57 -22.28 1.96 13.56
C ALA A 57 -22.14 1.33 12.16
N MET A 58 -23.16 0.60 11.70
CA MET A 58 -23.21 0.07 10.34
C MET A 58 -23.18 1.18 9.29
N GLN A 59 -23.99 2.23 9.47
CA GLN A 59 -24.07 3.33 8.52
C GLN A 59 -22.75 4.12 8.46
N GLN A 60 -22.08 4.29 9.60
CA GLN A 60 -20.77 4.93 9.67
C GLN A 60 -19.68 4.06 9.04
N GLN A 61 -19.73 2.74 9.24
CA GLN A 61 -18.81 1.79 8.62
C GLN A 61 -19.00 1.73 7.10
N GLU A 62 -20.24 1.75 6.61
CA GLU A 62 -20.55 1.77 5.18
C GLU A 62 -20.06 3.08 4.53
N MET A 63 -20.25 4.21 5.22
CA MET A 63 -19.73 5.51 4.78
C MET A 63 -18.20 5.53 4.72
N GLN A 64 -17.53 4.98 5.73
CA GLN A 64 -16.06 4.86 5.76
C GLN A 64 -15.55 3.95 4.63
N ALA A 65 -16.16 2.78 4.45
CA ALA A 65 -15.79 1.85 3.38
C ALA A 65 -15.97 2.49 1.99
N LYS A 66 -17.05 3.24 1.79
CA LYS A 66 -17.29 3.98 0.55
C LYS A 66 -16.26 5.09 0.35
N ALA A 67 -15.95 5.86 1.39
CA ALA A 67 -14.93 6.91 1.32
C ALA A 67 -13.54 6.35 1.00
N GLU A 68 -13.13 5.24 1.63
CA GLU A 68 -11.87 4.56 1.34
C GLU A 68 -11.81 4.02 -0.09
N SER A 69 -12.92 3.45 -0.59
CA SER A 69 -13.00 2.96 -1.96
C SER A 69 -12.85 4.10 -2.97
N GLU A 70 -13.54 5.22 -2.75
CA GLU A 70 -13.44 6.40 -3.62
C GLU A 70 -12.04 7.03 -3.56
N GLU A 71 -11.40 7.04 -2.39
CA GLU A 71 -10.03 7.56 -2.26
C GLU A 71 -9.02 6.68 -3.00
N LYS A 72 -9.13 5.36 -2.88
CA LYS A 72 -8.30 4.41 -3.64
C LYS A 72 -8.51 4.57 -5.14
N GLU A 73 -9.74 4.76 -5.61
CA GLU A 73 -10.02 4.99 -7.02
C GLU A 73 -9.40 6.32 -7.51
N ARG A 74 -9.45 7.38 -6.69
CA ARG A 74 -8.79 8.66 -6.99
C ARG A 74 -7.27 8.54 -7.02
N GLN A 75 -6.68 7.74 -6.14
CA GLN A 75 -5.24 7.48 -6.14
C GLN A 75 -4.84 6.72 -7.41
N PHE A 76 -5.57 5.66 -7.77
CA PHE A 76 -5.31 4.90 -8.98
C PHE A 76 -5.38 5.76 -10.25
N LYS A 77 -6.42 6.61 -10.38
CA LYS A 77 -6.53 7.54 -11.53
C LYS A 77 -5.38 8.55 -11.60
N ARG A 78 -4.86 9.01 -10.46
CA ARG A 78 -3.69 9.88 -10.43
C ARG A 78 -2.43 9.15 -10.86
N GLU A 79 -2.23 7.94 -10.38
CA GLU A 79 -1.10 7.10 -10.80
C GLU A 79 -1.14 6.77 -12.30
N GLU A 80 -2.32 6.46 -12.85
CA GLU A 80 -2.49 6.27 -14.29
C GLU A 80 -2.15 7.54 -15.07
N TRP A 81 -2.64 8.70 -14.63
CA TRP A 81 -2.33 9.98 -15.27
C TRP A 81 -0.83 10.31 -15.23
N ASP A 82 -0.19 10.14 -14.08
CA ASP A 82 1.24 10.38 -13.91
C ASP A 82 2.07 9.43 -14.80
N PHE A 83 1.64 8.17 -14.92
CA PHE A 83 2.27 7.21 -15.82
C PHE A 83 2.10 7.58 -17.29
N GLU A 84 0.90 8.01 -17.71
CA GLU A 84 0.66 8.49 -19.07
C GLU A 84 1.48 9.74 -19.41
N MET A 85 1.57 10.69 -18.48
CA MET A 85 2.40 11.88 -18.63
C MET A 85 3.88 11.53 -18.79
N ALA A 86 4.43 10.66 -17.92
CA ALA A 86 5.81 10.22 -18.01
C ALA A 86 6.11 9.48 -19.32
N LYS A 87 5.13 8.70 -19.82
CA LYS A 87 5.25 8.04 -21.12
C LYS A 87 5.31 9.05 -22.27
N MET A 88 4.43 10.06 -22.25
CA MET A 88 4.42 11.12 -23.27
C MET A 88 5.71 11.93 -23.27
N GLU A 89 6.20 12.34 -22.09
CA GLU A 89 7.47 13.06 -21.93
C GLU A 89 8.62 12.24 -22.52
N ARG A 90 8.70 10.94 -22.18
CA ARG A 90 9.74 10.06 -22.72
C ARG A 90 9.62 9.85 -24.23
N GLU A 91 8.41 9.80 -24.78
CA GLU A 91 8.20 9.73 -26.22
C GLU A 91 8.65 11.01 -26.93
N GLU A 92 8.44 12.18 -26.31
CA GLU A 92 8.88 13.47 -26.83
C GLU A 92 10.40 13.62 -26.78
N GLU A 93 11.04 13.23 -25.67
CA GLU A 93 12.51 13.17 -25.54
C GLU A 93 13.10 12.30 -26.65
N LEU A 94 12.58 11.09 -26.85
CA LEU A 94 13.06 10.17 -27.89
C LEU A 94 12.81 10.69 -29.31
N LYS A 95 11.76 11.50 -29.54
CA LYS A 95 11.54 12.15 -30.84
C LYS A 95 12.57 13.25 -31.05
N THR A 96 12.77 14.10 -30.05
CA THR A 96 13.75 15.19 -30.09
C THR A 96 15.17 14.67 -30.31
N GLU A 97 15.58 13.63 -29.58
CA GLU A 97 16.87 12.98 -29.77
C GLU A 97 17.03 12.40 -31.19
N ARG A 98 16.01 11.71 -31.71
CA ARG A 98 16.04 11.18 -33.07
C ARG A 98 16.12 12.29 -34.11
N GLU A 99 15.43 13.40 -33.91
CA GLU A 99 15.44 14.53 -34.84
C GLU A 99 16.80 15.24 -34.82
N LEU A 100 17.36 15.45 -33.63
CA LEU A 100 18.71 15.97 -33.47
C LEU A 100 19.75 15.03 -34.10
N GLN A 101 19.62 13.71 -33.89
CA GLN A 101 20.50 12.72 -34.50
C GLN A 101 20.38 12.72 -36.03
N LYS A 102 19.16 12.79 -36.56
CA LYS A 102 18.94 12.93 -38.02
C LYS A 102 19.57 14.21 -38.55
N GLN A 103 19.37 15.35 -37.88
CA GLN A 103 19.94 16.62 -38.29
C GLN A 103 21.48 16.61 -38.20
N ALA A 104 22.04 16.00 -37.16
CA ALA A 104 23.48 15.81 -37.00
C ALA A 104 24.05 14.93 -38.12
N ILE A 105 23.43 13.77 -38.40
CA ILE A 105 23.83 12.87 -39.50
C ILE A 105 23.71 13.58 -40.85
N LEU A 106 22.63 14.33 -41.09
CA LEU A 106 22.45 15.12 -42.31
C LEU A 106 23.55 16.18 -42.43
N SER A 107 23.81 16.94 -41.36
CA SER A 107 24.85 17.99 -41.34
C SER A 107 26.24 17.40 -41.58
N LEU A 108 26.54 16.23 -41.01
CA LEU A 108 27.77 15.48 -41.26
C LEU A 108 27.85 14.93 -42.69
N GLY A 109 26.70 14.54 -43.27
CA GLY A 109 26.59 14.02 -44.62
C GLY A 109 26.83 15.05 -45.72
N PHE A 110 26.71 16.36 -45.41
CA PHE A 110 27.02 17.47 -46.31
C PHE A 110 28.50 17.89 -46.31
N ASN A 111 29.36 17.26 -45.51
CA ASN A 111 30.81 17.49 -45.58
C ASN A 111 31.37 16.79 -46.84
N GLU A 112 32.01 17.54 -47.75
CA GLU A 112 32.48 17.03 -49.05
C GLU A 112 33.63 16.02 -48.92
N ASP A 113 34.45 16.12 -47.87
CA ASP A 113 35.42 15.10 -47.46
C ASP A 113 34.86 14.35 -46.24
N LYS A 114 34.54 13.06 -46.42
CA LYS A 114 33.95 12.18 -45.39
C LYS A 114 34.99 11.41 -44.56
N ASP A 115 36.25 11.59 -44.91
CA ASP A 115 37.44 10.93 -44.38
C ASP A 115 38.53 12.01 -44.26
N LEU A 116 38.40 12.86 -43.23
CA LEU A 116 39.30 14.01 -43.03
C LEU A 116 40.74 13.58 -42.73
N ASP A 117 40.93 12.39 -42.15
CA ASP A 117 42.24 11.84 -41.77
C ASP A 117 42.80 10.80 -42.76
N LYS A 118 42.03 10.45 -43.81
CA LYS A 118 42.40 9.55 -44.91
C LYS A 118 42.72 8.13 -44.43
N ASP A 119 42.04 7.67 -43.40
CA ASP A 119 42.23 6.33 -42.85
C ASP A 119 41.33 5.26 -43.54
N GLY A 120 40.49 5.69 -44.48
CA GLY A 120 39.57 4.83 -45.25
C GLY A 120 38.26 4.51 -44.53
N LYS A 121 38.02 5.07 -43.34
CA LYS A 121 36.76 4.96 -42.60
C LYS A 121 36.07 6.33 -42.50
N PRO A 122 34.75 6.40 -42.78
CA PRO A 122 34.03 7.65 -42.60
C PRO A 122 34.02 8.12 -41.14
N ASP A 123 34.39 9.38 -40.89
CA ASP A 123 34.46 10.00 -39.55
C ASP A 123 33.15 9.83 -38.74
N VAL A 124 32.00 9.82 -39.42
CA VAL A 124 30.66 9.66 -38.81
C VAL A 124 30.49 8.30 -38.13
N LEU A 125 31.10 7.23 -38.68
CA LEU A 125 31.06 5.90 -38.08
C LEU A 125 31.96 5.82 -36.85
N GLU A 126 33.05 6.59 -36.83
CA GLU A 126 33.94 6.66 -35.68
C GLU A 126 33.28 7.36 -34.50
N VAL A 127 32.60 8.49 -34.73
CA VAL A 127 31.82 9.21 -33.70
C VAL A 127 30.70 8.33 -33.14
N TYR A 128 29.98 7.62 -33.99
CA TYR A 128 28.93 6.70 -33.55
C TYR A 128 29.49 5.56 -32.70
N LYS A 129 30.60 4.95 -33.13
CA LYS A 129 31.26 3.86 -32.40
C LYS A 129 31.84 4.35 -31.06
N ALA A 130 32.45 5.53 -31.03
CA ALA A 130 32.94 6.15 -29.82
C ALA A 130 31.81 6.47 -28.83
N GLY A 131 30.65 6.93 -29.32
CA GLY A 131 29.45 7.15 -28.51
C GLY A 131 28.92 5.85 -27.89
N VAL A 132 28.81 4.78 -28.69
CA VAL A 132 28.40 3.45 -28.21
C VAL A 132 29.40 2.90 -27.19
N ASP A 133 30.71 3.05 -27.43
CA ASP A 133 31.75 2.60 -26.49
C ASP A 133 31.75 3.41 -25.18
N ALA A 134 31.44 4.71 -25.24
CA ALA A 134 31.28 5.55 -24.06
C ALA A 134 30.07 5.13 -23.22
N ASP A 135 28.91 4.88 -23.85
CA ASP A 135 27.71 4.39 -23.16
C ASP A 135 27.95 3.00 -22.54
N ILE A 136 28.60 2.08 -23.26
CA ILE A 136 28.98 0.77 -22.71
C ILE A 136 29.89 0.92 -21.48
N LYS A 137 30.87 1.82 -21.52
CA LYS A 137 31.75 2.08 -20.36
C LYS A 137 30.98 2.68 -19.19
N GLN A 138 30.09 3.64 -19.44
CA GLN A 138 29.26 4.25 -18.42
C GLN A 138 28.32 3.24 -17.75
N ARG A 139 27.68 2.36 -18.53
CA ARG A 139 26.83 1.28 -18.01
C ARG A 139 27.63 0.27 -17.18
N LYS A 140 28.85 -0.08 -17.62
CA LYS A 140 29.75 -0.95 -16.83
C LYS A 140 30.10 -0.31 -15.50
N GLN A 141 30.46 0.97 -15.49
CA GLN A 141 30.75 1.71 -14.26
C GLN A 141 29.54 1.77 -13.32
N ALA A 142 28.34 2.03 -13.84
CA ALA A 142 27.12 2.02 -13.05
C ALA A 142 26.79 0.64 -12.46
N LEU A 143 27.04 -0.45 -13.20
CA LEU A 143 26.88 -1.81 -12.71
C LEU A 143 27.89 -2.15 -11.61
N GLU A 144 29.13 -1.68 -11.74
CA GLU A 144 30.17 -1.84 -10.71
C GLU A 144 29.82 -1.05 -9.44
N GLU A 145 29.35 0.19 -9.58
CA GLU A 145 28.84 1.02 -8.48
C GLU A 145 27.71 0.30 -7.73
N ASN A 146 26.72 -0.22 -8.45
CA ASN A 146 25.59 -0.94 -7.86
C ASN A 146 26.02 -2.23 -7.14
N LYS A 147 26.95 -3.00 -7.72
CA LYS A 147 27.52 -4.18 -7.07
C LYS A 147 28.26 -3.80 -5.79
N PHE A 148 29.03 -2.71 -5.82
CA PHE A 148 29.75 -2.21 -4.66
C PHE A 148 28.81 -1.74 -3.54
N GLN A 149 27.74 -1.01 -3.87
CA GLN A 149 26.73 -0.61 -2.88
C GLN A 149 26.01 -1.81 -2.27
N HIS A 150 25.65 -2.81 -3.09
CA HIS A 150 25.05 -4.04 -2.61
C HIS A 150 25.98 -4.80 -1.66
N GLN A 151 27.25 -4.94 -2.01
CA GLN A 151 28.25 -5.56 -1.14
C GLN A 151 28.38 -4.80 0.18
N LYS A 152 28.42 -3.47 0.15
CA LYS A 152 28.45 -2.62 1.35
C LYS A 152 27.21 -2.82 2.23
N SER A 153 26.02 -3.01 1.65
CA SER A 153 24.82 -3.33 2.43
C SER A 153 24.88 -4.72 3.07
N GLN A 154 25.33 -5.74 2.33
CA GLN A 154 25.49 -7.09 2.86
C GLN A 154 26.53 -7.14 3.98
N ASP A 155 27.65 -6.44 3.81
CA ASP A 155 28.70 -6.37 4.83
C ASP A 155 28.23 -5.64 6.09
N LYS A 156 27.39 -4.61 5.95
CA LYS A 156 26.74 -3.96 7.10
C LYS A 156 25.81 -4.91 7.84
N GLU A 157 25.02 -5.71 7.14
CA GLU A 157 24.12 -6.69 7.76
C GLU A 157 24.88 -7.83 8.43
N LYS A 158 25.90 -8.39 7.76
CA LYS A 158 26.79 -9.41 8.36
C LYS A 158 27.45 -8.90 9.63
N ASN A 159 27.99 -7.68 9.61
CA ASN A 159 28.59 -7.07 10.79
C ASN A 159 27.59 -6.84 11.94
N LYS A 160 26.33 -6.50 11.64
CA LYS A 160 25.26 -6.41 12.66
C LYS A 160 24.97 -7.78 13.28
N LEU A 161 24.80 -8.80 12.45
CA LEU A 161 24.56 -10.18 12.89
C LEU A 161 25.72 -10.75 13.73
N GLU A 162 26.97 -10.47 13.35
CA GLU A 162 28.14 -10.88 14.14
C GLU A 162 28.24 -10.15 15.48
N LYS A 163 27.91 -8.85 15.53
CA LYS A 163 27.83 -8.10 16.79
C LYS A 163 26.75 -8.66 17.72
N GLU A 164 25.57 -8.99 17.18
CA GLU A 164 24.50 -9.63 17.94
C GLU A 164 24.92 -11.00 18.46
N LYS A 165 25.49 -11.87 17.61
CA LYS A 165 26.03 -13.18 18.03
C LYS A 165 27.09 -13.05 19.12
N ASN A 166 28.01 -12.10 18.99
CA ASN A 166 29.04 -11.83 20.01
C ASN A 166 28.44 -11.31 21.31
N SER A 167 27.40 -10.49 21.26
CA SER A 167 26.70 -10.01 22.46
C SER A 167 25.98 -11.16 23.19
N ILE A 168 25.33 -12.06 22.45
CA ILE A 168 24.66 -13.25 22.99
C ILE A 168 25.70 -14.22 23.59
N ALA A 169 26.83 -14.41 22.92
CA ALA A 169 27.92 -15.24 23.42
C ALA A 169 28.51 -14.68 24.73
N LYS A 170 28.73 -13.36 24.81
CA LYS A 170 29.18 -12.68 26.04
C LYS A 170 28.15 -12.81 27.17
N ALA A 171 26.86 -12.64 26.87
CA ALA A 171 25.79 -12.81 27.85
C ALA A 171 25.73 -14.24 28.40
N LYS A 172 25.79 -15.26 27.53
CA LYS A 172 25.85 -16.67 27.96
C LYS A 172 27.07 -16.98 28.83
N ASN A 173 28.23 -16.44 28.46
CA ASN A 173 29.47 -16.67 29.22
C ASN A 173 29.43 -16.00 30.62
N SER A 174 28.80 -14.83 30.74
CA SER A 174 28.57 -14.19 32.05
C SER A 174 27.59 -14.97 32.94
N GLN A 175 26.56 -15.59 32.37
CA GLN A 175 25.60 -16.43 33.10
C GLN A 175 26.19 -17.79 33.53
N LEU A 176 27.12 -18.34 32.76
CA LEU A 176 27.85 -19.55 33.13
C LEU A 176 28.79 -19.30 34.31
N LYS A 177 29.51 -18.16 34.32
CA LYS A 177 30.40 -17.79 35.44
C LYS A 177 29.67 -17.50 36.74
N SER A 178 28.45 -16.95 36.68
CA SER A 178 27.64 -16.71 37.89
C SER A 178 27.01 -17.99 38.47
N ARG A 179 26.86 -19.05 37.66
CA ARG A 179 26.35 -20.36 38.10
C ARG A 179 27.42 -21.25 38.74
N THR A 180 28.69 -21.09 38.37
CA THR A 180 29.82 -21.85 38.94
C THR A 180 30.41 -21.24 40.21
N SER A 181 29.88 -20.09 40.69
CA SER A 181 30.39 -19.35 41.84
C SER A 181 29.44 -19.34 43.05
N LYS A 182 28.45 -20.26 43.07
CA LYS A 182 27.61 -20.62 44.22
C LYS A 182 27.87 -22.08 44.56
#